data_AF-A0A2V5T9P4-F1
#
_entry.id   AF-A0A2V5T9P4-F1
#
_cell.length_a   1.000
_cell.length_b   1.000
_cell.length_c   1.000
_cell.angle_alpha   90.00
_cell.angle_beta   90.00
_cell.angle_gamma   90.00
#
_symmetry.space_group_name_H-M   'P 1'
#
loop_
_entity.id
_entity.type
_entity.pdbx_description
1 polymer ?
#
loop_
_entity_poly.entity_id
_entity_poly.type
_entity_poly.pdbx_seq_one_letter_code
_entity_poly.pdbx_strand_id
1 'polypeptide(L)' 'FRPGEMRHITSDITRIRGVGYEPNIDLTTGIERYLDWIRLQSDVRDYFSEAETILRSKGIVHRAVN' A
#
# COMPACT_ATOMS: atom_id res chain seq x y z
N PHE A 1 -11.26 14.53 7.39
CA PHE A 1 -10.17 15.42 6.96
C PHE A 1 -9.06 15.36 8.01
N ARG A 2 -7.89 14.79 7.69
CA ARG A 2 -6.74 14.78 8.61
C ARG A 2 -5.70 15.81 8.13
N PRO A 3 -5.28 16.77 8.95
CA PRO A 3 -4.17 17.65 8.61
C PRO A 3 -2.90 16.84 8.28
N GLY A 4 -2.25 17.14 7.16
CA GLY A 4 -1.06 16.42 6.69
C GLY A 4 -1.34 15.20 5.79
N GLU A 5 -2.59 14.85 5.54
CA GLU A 5 -2.94 13.80 4.58
C GLU A 5 -2.64 14.26 3.15
N MET A 6 -1.63 13.65 2.54
CA MET A 6 -1.30 13.88 1.13
C MET A 6 -2.41 13.31 0.24
N ARG A 7 -2.94 14.14 -0.65
CA ARG A 7 -3.96 13.78 -1.64
C ARG A 7 -3.51 14.26 -3.02
N HIS A 8 -3.91 13.54 -4.07
CA HIS A 8 -3.57 13.85 -5.48
C HIS A 8 -2.07 13.94 -5.76
N ILE A 9 -1.34 12.86 -5.45
CA ILE A 9 0.09 12.76 -5.79
C ILE A 9 0.20 12.25 -7.22
N THR A 10 0.39 13.18 -8.17
CA THR A 10 0.71 12.86 -9.57
C THR A 10 2.12 13.33 -9.86
N SER A 11 2.98 12.43 -10.36
CA SER A 11 4.36 12.78 -10.72
C SER A 11 4.41 13.45 -12.08
N ASP A 12 5.05 14.61 -12.17
CA ASP A 12 5.45 15.20 -13.45
C ASP A 12 6.71 14.50 -13.97
N ILE A 13 6.58 13.81 -15.11
CA ILE A 13 7.67 13.06 -15.75
C ILE A 13 8.23 13.77 -16.99
N THR A 14 7.88 15.03 -17.24
CA THR A 14 8.30 15.78 -18.44
C THR A 14 9.82 15.78 -18.63
N ARG A 15 10.58 16.01 -17.55
CA ARG A 15 12.05 16.06 -17.60
C ARG A 15 12.68 14.72 -17.98
N ILE A 16 12.17 13.62 -17.42
CA ILE A 16 12.74 12.29 -17.66
C ILE A 16 12.35 11.77 -19.05
N ARG A 17 11.16 12.12 -19.55
CA ARG A 17 10.77 11.88 -20.96
C ARG A 17 11.69 12.60 -21.94
N GLY A 18 12.15 13.81 -21.59
CA GLY A 18 13.10 14.57 -22.40
C GLY A 18 14.45 13.88 -22.65
N VAL A 19 14.80 12.87 -21.84
CA VAL A 19 16.02 12.05 -22.03
C VAL A 19 15.71 10.63 -22.53
N GLY A 20 14.48 10.38 -23.01
CA GLY A 20 14.09 9.14 -23.68
C GLY A 20 13.48 8.07 -22.77
N TYR A 21 13.21 8.35 -21.50
CA TYR A 21 12.46 7.42 -20.65
C TYR A 21 10.97 7.44 -20.99
N GLU A 22 10.36 6.26 -21.07
CA GLU A 22 8.90 6.09 -21.13
C GLU A 22 8.46 4.98 -20.16
N PRO A 23 7.35 5.14 -19.41
CA PRO A 23 6.78 4.05 -18.63
C PRO A 23 6.34 2.91 -19.55
N ASN A 24 6.91 1.73 -19.37
CA ASN A 24 6.57 0.55 -20.17
C ASN A 24 5.58 -0.39 -19.48
N ILE A 25 5.22 -0.10 -18.23
CA ILE A 25 4.35 -0.91 -17.39
C ILE A 25 3.20 -0.01 -16.92
N ASP A 26 1.98 -0.39 -17.26
CA ASP A 26 0.78 0.28 -16.75
C ASP A 26 0.48 -0.13 -15.29
N LEU A 27 -0.45 0.59 -14.66
CA LEU A 27 -0.79 0.39 -13.26
C LEU A 27 -1.27 -1.02 -12.96
N THR A 28 -2.16 -1.58 -13.78
CA THR A 28 -2.75 -2.90 -13.56
C THR A 28 -1.68 -3.96 -13.63
N THR A 29 -0.88 -3.95 -14.71
CA THR A 29 0.24 -4.89 -14.88
C THR A 29 1.26 -4.79 -13.74
N GLY A 30 1.57 -3.56 -13.30
CA GLY A 30 2.49 -3.33 -12.18
C GLY A 30 1.98 -3.92 -10.86
N ILE A 31 0.69 -3.72 -10.56
CA ILE A 31 0.04 -4.28 -9.37
C ILE A 31 0.05 -5.82 -9.41
N GLU A 32 -0.33 -6.42 -10.54
CA GLU A 32 -0.36 -7.88 -10.69
C GLU A 32 1.02 -8.50 -10.46
N ARG A 33 2.08 -7.94 -11.08
CA ARG A 33 3.46 -8.39 -10.88
C ARG A 33 3.89 -8.30 -9.42
N TYR A 34 3.51 -7.23 -8.74
CA TYR A 34 3.79 -7.07 -7.32
C TYR A 34 3.06 -8.11 -6.48
N LEU A 35 1.80 -8.40 -6.78
CA LEU A 35 1.01 -9.43 -6.11
C LEU A 35 1.59 -10.84 -6.34
N ASP A 36 2.07 -11.13 -7.54
CA ASP A 36 2.73 -12.40 -7.81
C ASP A 36 4.04 -12.52 -7.03
N TRP A 37 4.84 -11.45 -7.00
CA TRP A 37 6.06 -11.42 -6.21
C TRP A 37 5.80 -11.57 -4.71
N ILE A 38 4.80 -10.88 -4.14
CA ILE A 38 4.51 -10.95 -2.70
C ILE A 38 4.04 -12.35 -2.29
N ARG A 39 3.30 -13.06 -3.15
CA ARG A 39 2.86 -14.44 -2.90
C ARG A 39 4.01 -15.44 -2.85
N LEU A 40 5.14 -15.14 -3.49
CA LEU A 40 6.36 -15.94 -3.42
C LEU A 40 7.15 -15.69 -2.13
N GLN A 41 6.84 -14.63 -1.38
CA GLN A 41 7.53 -14.36 -0.12
C GLN A 41 6.96 -15.27 0.97
N SER A 42 7.83 -16.07 1.60
CA SER A 42 7.49 -16.77 2.83
C SER A 42 7.35 -15.81 4.00
N ASP A 43 6.57 -16.19 5.02
CA ASP A 43 6.52 -15.55 6.34
C ASP A 43 6.50 -14.02 6.31
N VAL A 44 5.60 -13.45 5.49
CA VAL A 44 5.26 -12.03 5.59
C VAL A 44 4.67 -11.83 6.99
N ARG A 45 5.47 -11.24 7.89
CA ARG A 45 5.07 -11.01 9.27
C ARG A 45 3.76 -10.25 9.27
N ASP A 46 2.70 -10.89 9.76
CA ASP A 46 1.40 -10.26 9.89
C ASP A 46 1.39 -9.33 11.11
N TYR A 47 1.91 -8.12 10.90
CA TYR A 47 1.88 -7.06 11.90
C TYR A 47 0.45 -6.67 12.28
N PHE A 48 -0.55 -6.91 11.41
CA PHE A 48 -1.93 -6.56 11.70
C PHE A 48 -2.56 -7.53 12.69
N SER A 49 -2.32 -8.83 12.56
CA SER A 49 -2.81 -9.84 13.52
C SER A 49 -2.19 -9.65 14.92
N GLU A 50 -0.90 -9.32 15.00
CA GLU A 50 -0.25 -9.00 16.28
C GLU A 50 -0.84 -7.72 16.89
N ALA A 51 -0.96 -6.66 16.07
CA ALA A 51 -1.56 -5.41 16.51
C ALA A 51 -3.02 -5.60 16.95
N GLU A 52 -3.81 -6.39 16.23
CA GLU A 52 -5.19 -6.72 16.59
C GLU A 52 -5.24 -7.40 17.96
N THR A 53 -4.36 -8.38 18.21
CA THR A 53 -4.26 -9.07 19.50
C THR A 53 -3.96 -8.09 20.64
N ILE A 54 -3.00 -7.18 20.43
CA ILE A 54 -2.63 -6.15 21.41
C ILE A 54 -3.78 -5.16 21.64
N LEU A 55 -4.46 -4.72 20.59
CA LEU A 55 -5.58 -3.77 20.70
C LEU A 55 -6.79 -4.42 21.38
N ARG A 56 -7.05 -5.71 21.13
CA ARG A 56 -8.08 -6.49 21.84
C ARG A 56 -7.74 -6.66 23.31
N SER A 57 -6.51 -7.02 23.67
CA SER A 57 -6.11 -7.18 25.08
C SER A 57 -6.18 -5.87 25.87
N LYS A 58 -5.95 -4.73 25.19
CA LYS A 58 -6.12 -3.39 25.75
C LYS A 58 -7.57 -2.88 25.76
N GLY A 59 -8.54 -3.66 25.27
CA GLY A 59 -9.96 -3.28 25.23
C GLY A 59 -10.30 -2.17 24.25
N ILE A 60 -9.44 -1.90 23.26
CA ILE A 60 -9.59 -0.81 22.28
C ILE A 60 -10.49 -1.23 21.10
N VAL A 61 -10.51 -2.52 20.77
CA VAL A 61 -11.36 -3.05 19.69
C VAL A 61 -12.78 -3.22 20.21
N HIS A 62 -13.72 -2.47 19.64
CA HIS A 62 -15.14 -2.57 19.93
C HIS A 62 -15.89 -3.27 18.79
N ARG A 63 -16.91 -4.05 19.13
CA ARG A 63 -17.80 -4.66 18.13
C ARG A 63 -18.59 -3.53 17.48
N ALA A 64 -18.53 -3.43 16.16
CA ALA A 64 -19.41 -2.53 15.43
C ALA A 64 -20.86 -2.99 15.68
N VAL A 65 -21.69 -2.08 16.14
CA VAL A 65 -23.14 -2.31 16.27
C VAL A 65 -23.73 -1.96 14.91
N ASN A 66 -24.37 -2.94 14.26
CA ASN A 66 -25.15 -2.72 13.04
C ASN A 66 -26.44 -1.98 13.34
#